data_AF-A0A965LX58-F1
#
_entry.id   AF-A0A965LX58-F1
#
_cell.length_a   1.000
_cell.length_b   1.000
_cell.length_c   1.000
_cell.angle_alpha   90.00
_cell.angle_beta   90.00
_cell.angle_gamma   90.00
#
_symmetry.space_group_name_H-M   'P 1'
#
loop_
_entity.id
_entity.type
_entity.pdbx_description
1 polymer ?
#
loop_
_entity_poly.entity_id
_entity_poly.type
_entity_poly.pdbx_seq_one_letter_code
_entity_poly.pdbx_strand_id
1 'polypeptide(L)'
;MAGCGGGSGGSSATAPLTSSDSPLQAATLQVASGVVTGFGSVYVDGVRLDDSETGAVTEQADGSTRPVALQIGQRLRATHDGTGKVSKLVVDAAVIGQVVSVDAAAGALQVAGQAVLINLDAAVGSLTQFGGDGADSTTRYSSLTDVQPGDFAEVHGSPVLSGGQWVVRATRIDKRAAIGAVRVSGVVSNLVNTDAAKTFQVGA
;
A
#
# COMPACT_ATOMS: atom_id res chain seq x y z
N MET A 1 66.17 50.27 10.53
CA MET A 1 66.45 50.58 9.11
C MET A 1 66.31 49.30 8.31
N ALA A 2 65.57 49.39 7.21
CA ALA A 2 65.66 48.61 5.97
C ALA A 2 65.97 47.11 6.03
N GLY A 3 65.11 46.32 5.35
CA GLY A 3 65.52 45.02 4.83
C GLY A 3 64.37 44.09 4.46
N CYS A 4 63.60 44.42 3.44
CA CYS A 4 62.71 43.48 2.73
C CYS A 4 63.52 42.63 1.73
N GLY A 5 63.13 41.36 1.57
CA GLY A 5 63.46 40.49 0.44
C GLY A 5 63.29 39.02 0.85
N GLY A 6 62.53 38.13 0.18
CA GLY A 6 61.76 38.17 -1.05
C GLY A 6 61.70 36.75 -1.63
N GLY A 7 60.51 36.26 -1.98
CA GLY A 7 60.25 35.03 -2.78
C GLY A 7 60.26 33.71 -1.98
N SER A 8 59.44 32.69 -2.23
CA SER A 8 58.48 32.39 -3.30
C SER A 8 57.72 31.11 -2.88
N GLY A 9 56.47 30.94 -3.30
CA GLY A 9 55.73 29.69 -3.13
C GLY A 9 54.25 29.91 -2.85
N GLY A 10 53.47 30.10 -3.89
CA GLY A 10 52.01 30.10 -3.78
C GLY A 10 51.48 28.69 -3.54
N SER A 11 50.58 28.55 -2.59
CA SER A 11 49.26 27.91 -2.75
C SER A 11 48.56 27.94 -1.39
N SER A 12 47.34 28.45 -1.42
CA SER A 12 46.45 28.76 -0.31
C SER A 12 46.42 27.65 0.74
N ALA A 13 46.99 27.91 1.93
CA ALA A 13 46.75 27.09 3.10
C ALA A 13 45.34 27.39 3.62
N THR A 14 44.45 26.43 3.41
CA THR A 14 43.16 26.30 4.08
C THR A 14 43.40 26.31 5.59
N ALA A 15 42.82 27.27 6.30
CA ALA A 15 42.70 27.18 7.74
C ALA A 15 41.85 25.93 8.09
N PRO A 16 42.23 25.13 9.10
CA PRO A 16 41.45 23.98 9.49
C PRO A 16 40.15 24.47 10.15
N LEU A 17 39.04 24.34 9.43
CA LEU A 17 37.72 24.38 10.02
C LEU A 17 37.58 23.12 10.85
N THR A 18 37.35 23.30 12.14
CA THR A 18 37.08 22.24 13.09
C THR A 18 35.87 21.43 12.61
N SER A 19 36.09 20.19 12.18
CA SER A 19 35.02 19.24 11.94
C SER A 19 34.39 18.90 13.29
N SER A 20 33.28 19.56 13.62
CA SER A 20 32.31 18.97 14.53
C SER A 20 31.70 17.78 13.81
N ASP A 21 32.26 16.60 14.04
CA ASP A 21 31.63 15.31 13.74
C ASP A 21 30.33 15.21 14.55
N SER A 22 29.27 15.83 14.03
CA SER A 22 27.93 15.31 14.18
C SER A 22 27.63 14.58 12.88
N PRO A 23 27.36 13.26 12.89
CA PRO A 23 26.91 12.61 11.69
C PRO A 23 25.67 13.36 11.21
N LEU A 24 25.69 13.83 9.96
CA LEU A 24 24.47 14.20 9.26
C LEU A 24 23.57 12.97 9.34
N GLN A 25 22.62 13.00 10.27
CA GLN A 25 21.65 11.95 10.47
C GLN A 25 20.86 11.92 9.16
N ALA A 26 21.21 10.99 8.28
CA ALA A 26 20.39 10.69 7.13
C ALA A 26 19.01 10.40 7.69
N ALA A 27 18.03 11.25 7.40
CA ALA A 27 16.64 10.98 7.77
C ALA A 27 16.30 9.64 7.12
N THR A 28 16.28 8.58 7.92
CA THR A 28 15.97 7.24 7.44
C THR A 28 14.50 7.26 7.07
N LEU A 29 14.20 7.37 5.78
CA LEU A 29 12.84 7.19 5.29
C LEU A 29 12.42 5.76 5.61
N GLN A 30 11.36 5.64 6.41
CA GLN A 30 10.79 4.37 6.83
C GLN A 30 9.43 4.16 6.16
N VAL A 31 9.08 2.90 5.93
CA VAL A 31 7.79 2.52 5.32
C VAL A 31 7.02 1.65 6.29
N ALA A 32 5.78 2.05 6.57
CA ALA A 32 4.81 1.26 7.34
C ALA A 32 3.65 0.85 6.43
N SER A 33 3.07 -0.33 6.63
CA SER A 33 1.85 -0.77 5.93
C SER A 33 0.86 -1.37 6.92
N GLY A 34 -0.44 -1.20 6.67
CA GLY A 34 -1.49 -1.59 7.60
C GLY A 34 -2.87 -1.16 7.12
N VAL A 35 -3.88 -1.27 7.98
CA VAL A 35 -5.30 -1.07 7.63
C VAL A 35 -5.91 0.12 8.39
N VAL A 36 -6.75 0.91 7.72
CA VAL A 36 -7.48 2.02 8.35
C VAL A 36 -8.54 1.49 9.32
N THR A 37 -8.40 1.83 10.61
CA THR A 37 -9.32 1.42 11.68
C THR A 37 -10.12 2.57 12.33
N GLY A 38 -9.83 3.84 12.00
CA GLY A 38 -10.55 5.02 12.52
C GLY A 38 -10.11 6.35 11.90
N PHE A 39 -10.89 7.42 12.11
CA PHE A 39 -10.64 8.78 11.59
C PHE A 39 -10.21 9.72 12.74
N GLY A 40 -9.14 10.50 12.55
CA GLY A 40 -8.57 11.41 13.56
C GLY A 40 -7.07 11.20 13.81
N SER A 41 -6.53 10.09 13.30
CA SER A 41 -5.12 9.85 13.00
C SER A 41 -5.03 8.53 12.25
N VAL A 42 -4.18 8.44 11.22
CA VAL A 42 -3.99 7.18 10.51
C VAL A 42 -3.25 6.22 11.44
N TYR A 43 -3.94 5.15 11.86
CA TYR A 43 -3.33 4.04 12.58
C TYR A 43 -2.94 2.96 11.59
N VAL A 44 -1.65 2.63 11.54
CA VAL A 44 -1.10 1.55 10.72
C VAL A 44 -0.64 0.46 11.70
N ASP A 45 -1.34 -0.67 11.73
CA ASP A 45 -1.10 -1.78 12.67
C ASP A 45 -1.04 -1.33 14.16
N GLY A 46 -1.86 -0.35 14.52
CA GLY A 46 -1.96 0.19 15.88
C GLY A 46 -0.98 1.33 16.20
N VAL A 47 -0.07 1.67 15.29
CA VAL A 47 0.84 2.81 15.45
C VAL A 47 0.19 4.07 14.89
N ARG A 48 0.08 5.11 15.72
CA ARG A 48 -0.43 6.43 15.31
C ARG A 48 0.60 7.13 14.42
N LEU A 49 0.20 7.50 13.22
CA LEU A 49 0.98 8.35 12.34
C LEU A 49 0.32 9.74 12.25
N ASP A 50 1.14 10.79 12.23
CA ASP A 50 0.65 12.15 12.00
C ASP A 50 0.57 12.42 10.50
N ASP A 51 -0.66 12.42 9.98
CA ASP A 51 -1.03 12.65 8.59
C ASP A 51 -1.70 14.01 8.37
N SER A 52 -1.70 14.90 9.38
CA SER A 52 -2.44 16.17 9.37
C SER A 52 -2.12 17.10 8.19
N GLU A 53 -0.95 16.95 7.57
CA GLU A 53 -0.49 17.73 6.41
C GLU A 53 -0.46 16.92 5.10
N THR A 54 -0.77 15.62 5.10
CA THR A 54 -0.60 14.74 3.94
C THR A 54 -1.89 13.98 3.61
N GLY A 55 -2.54 14.36 2.51
CA GLY A 55 -3.67 13.61 1.96
C GLY A 55 -3.25 12.26 1.40
N ALA A 56 -4.14 11.26 1.49
CA ALA A 56 -3.93 9.96 0.88
C ALA A 56 -4.06 10.02 -0.64
N VAL A 57 -3.26 9.20 -1.32
CA VAL A 57 -3.32 9.01 -2.77
C VAL A 57 -3.50 7.54 -3.12
N THR A 58 -4.05 7.25 -4.29
CA THR A 58 -3.97 5.93 -4.92
C THR A 58 -3.06 5.99 -6.14
N GLU A 59 -2.33 4.91 -6.39
CA GLU A 59 -1.53 4.74 -7.61
C GLU A 59 -2.42 4.24 -8.76
N GLN A 60 -2.27 4.89 -9.91
CA GLN A 60 -2.98 4.59 -11.14
C GLN A 60 -2.17 3.62 -12.01
N ALA A 61 -2.81 3.02 -13.00
CA ALA A 61 -2.18 2.06 -13.90
C ALA A 61 -1.00 2.63 -14.71
N ASP A 62 -1.00 3.95 -14.95
CA ASP A 62 0.08 4.67 -15.63
C ASP A 62 1.23 5.10 -14.69
N GLY A 63 1.16 4.72 -13.41
CA GLY A 63 2.13 5.09 -12.38
C GLY A 63 1.92 6.48 -11.78
N SER A 64 0.94 7.25 -12.26
CA SER A 64 0.56 8.52 -11.63
C SER A 64 -0.19 8.29 -10.32
N THR A 65 -0.29 9.32 -9.47
CA THR A 65 -1.06 9.26 -8.22
C THR A 65 -2.25 10.19 -8.27
N ARG A 66 -3.38 9.74 -7.71
CA ARG A 66 -4.61 10.55 -7.58
C ARG A 66 -5.00 10.70 -6.11
N PRO A 67 -5.40 11.90 -5.64
CA PRO A 67 -5.95 12.08 -4.29
C PRO A 67 -7.19 11.22 -4.06
N VAL A 68 -7.30 10.65 -2.85
CA VAL A 68 -8.43 9.81 -2.45
C VAL A 68 -8.79 10.07 -0.99
N ALA A 69 -10.08 9.99 -0.67
CA ALA A 69 -10.54 9.99 0.71
C ALA A 69 -10.34 8.61 1.32
N LEU A 70 -9.74 8.56 2.52
CA LEU A 70 -9.56 7.31 3.24
C LEU A 70 -10.90 6.72 3.68
N GLN A 71 -10.98 5.39 3.64
CA GLN A 71 -12.12 4.63 4.10
C GLN A 71 -11.68 3.49 5.00
N ILE A 72 -12.52 3.13 5.98
CA ILE A 72 -12.25 2.03 6.91
C ILE A 72 -12.06 0.73 6.12
N GLY A 73 -11.05 -0.05 6.53
CA GLY A 73 -10.70 -1.32 5.91
C GLY A 73 -9.79 -1.19 4.69
N GLN A 74 -9.49 0.02 4.21
CA GLN A 74 -8.46 0.21 3.18
C GLN A 74 -7.08 -0.12 3.74
N ARG A 75 -6.25 -0.72 2.88
CA ARG A 75 -4.84 -0.94 3.18
C ARG A 75 -4.02 0.26 2.73
N LEU A 76 -3.05 0.64 3.54
CA LEU A 76 -2.17 1.78 3.32
C LEU A 76 -0.70 1.38 3.33
N ARG A 77 0.10 2.18 2.65
CA ARG A 77 1.55 2.32 2.82
C ARG A 77 1.86 3.77 3.15
N ALA A 78 2.46 4.00 4.31
CA ALA A 78 2.93 5.30 4.75
C ALA A 78 4.46 5.35 4.64
N THR A 79 4.98 6.41 4.02
CA THR A 79 6.40 6.78 4.13
C THR A 79 6.51 7.85 5.21
N HIS A 80 7.44 7.69 6.15
CA HIS A 80 7.65 8.62 7.25
C HIS A 80 9.13 8.86 7.54
N ASP A 81 9.44 9.96 8.24
CA ASP A 81 10.80 10.41 8.52
C ASP A 81 11.49 9.70 9.71
N GLY A 82 10.90 8.62 10.21
CA GLY A 82 11.37 7.89 11.40
C GLY A 82 10.96 8.52 12.75
N THR A 83 10.45 9.75 12.76
CA THR A 83 9.87 10.39 13.96
C THR A 83 8.35 10.23 14.05
N GLY A 84 7.74 9.66 13.01
CA GLY A 84 6.30 9.39 12.91
C GLY A 84 5.52 10.40 12.06
N LYS A 85 6.21 11.40 11.48
CA LYS A 85 5.61 12.33 10.52
C LYS A 85 5.54 11.72 9.13
N VAL A 86 4.34 11.62 8.57
CA VAL A 86 4.10 11.04 7.24
C VAL A 86 4.46 12.04 6.16
N SER A 87 5.23 11.59 5.16
CA SER A 87 5.59 12.36 3.96
C SER A 87 4.88 11.86 2.70
N LYS A 88 4.38 10.62 2.69
CA LYS A 88 3.55 10.06 1.61
C LYS A 88 2.61 9.00 2.16
N LEU A 89 1.35 9.04 1.77
CA LEU A 89 0.36 8.03 2.15
C LEU A 89 -0.32 7.45 0.91
N VAL A 90 -0.14 6.16 0.66
CA VAL A 90 -0.65 5.45 -0.53
C VAL A 90 -1.68 4.41 -0.12
N VAL A 91 -2.85 4.42 -0.74
CA VAL A 91 -3.85 3.35 -0.67
C VAL A 91 -3.46 2.22 -1.60
N ASP A 92 -3.45 1.00 -1.06
CA ASP A 92 -3.14 -0.21 -1.79
C ASP A 92 -4.30 -1.17 -1.86
N ALA A 93 -4.68 -1.49 -3.09
CA ALA A 93 -5.50 -2.65 -3.37
C ALA A 93 -4.64 -3.91 -3.43
N ALA A 94 -5.10 -4.96 -2.77
CA ALA A 94 -4.55 -6.31 -2.97
C ALA A 94 -4.94 -6.83 -4.37
N VAL A 95 -6.19 -6.57 -4.79
CA VAL A 95 -6.70 -6.98 -6.10
C VAL A 95 -7.62 -5.90 -6.67
N ILE A 96 -7.49 -5.60 -7.96
CA ILE A 96 -8.47 -4.85 -8.74
C ILE A 96 -8.81 -5.70 -9.97
N GLY A 97 -10.08 -6.02 -10.17
CA GLY A 97 -10.45 -6.91 -11.27
C GLY A 97 -11.92 -7.27 -11.30
N GLN A 98 -12.28 -8.12 -12.26
CA GLN A 98 -13.63 -8.66 -12.36
C GLN A 98 -13.82 -9.80 -11.35
N VAL A 99 -14.99 -9.82 -10.70
CA VAL A 99 -15.45 -10.94 -9.88
C VAL A 99 -15.79 -12.12 -10.80
N VAL A 100 -15.13 -13.25 -10.58
CA VAL A 100 -15.30 -14.46 -11.39
C VAL A 100 -16.32 -15.40 -10.76
N SER A 101 -16.29 -15.56 -9.44
CA SER A 101 -17.25 -16.38 -8.70
C SER A 101 -17.43 -15.90 -7.26
N VAL A 102 -18.57 -16.28 -6.69
CA VAL A 102 -18.99 -15.94 -5.33
C VAL A 102 -19.46 -17.23 -4.65
N ASP A 103 -18.85 -17.55 -3.52
CA ASP A 103 -19.33 -18.57 -2.59
C ASP A 103 -19.71 -17.89 -1.28
N ALA A 104 -20.97 -17.45 -1.21
CA ALA A 104 -21.48 -16.72 -0.05
C ALA A 104 -21.53 -17.59 1.22
N ALA A 105 -21.69 -18.90 1.08
CA ALA A 105 -21.74 -19.82 2.22
C ALA A 105 -20.35 -20.02 2.83
N ALA A 106 -19.31 -20.09 1.99
CA ALA A 106 -17.92 -20.16 2.45
C ALA A 106 -17.31 -18.78 2.79
N GLY A 107 -18.02 -17.68 2.52
CA GLY A 107 -17.48 -16.33 2.66
C GLY A 107 -16.28 -16.09 1.73
N ALA A 108 -16.34 -16.59 0.50
CA ALA A 108 -15.22 -16.58 -0.44
C ALA A 108 -15.62 -16.00 -1.80
N LEU A 109 -14.66 -15.34 -2.45
CA LEU A 109 -14.77 -14.80 -3.81
C LEU A 109 -13.54 -15.18 -4.63
N GLN A 110 -13.69 -15.14 -5.95
CA GLN A 110 -12.58 -15.06 -6.90
C GLN A 110 -12.62 -13.73 -7.62
N VAL A 111 -11.53 -12.95 -7.58
CA VAL A 111 -11.40 -11.66 -8.28
C VAL A 111 -10.14 -11.69 -9.12
N ALA A 112 -10.25 -11.52 -10.44
CA ALA A 112 -9.11 -11.64 -11.37
C ALA A 112 -8.24 -12.90 -11.17
N GLY A 113 -8.87 -14.04 -10.81
CA GLY A 113 -8.18 -15.30 -10.53
C GLY A 113 -7.56 -15.42 -9.13
N GLN A 114 -7.67 -14.37 -8.30
CA GLN A 114 -7.20 -14.38 -6.93
C GLN A 114 -8.32 -14.80 -5.97
N ALA A 115 -8.02 -15.77 -5.10
CA ALA A 115 -8.92 -16.19 -4.04
C ALA A 115 -8.97 -15.15 -2.91
N VAL A 116 -10.18 -14.78 -2.51
CA VAL A 116 -10.45 -13.77 -1.48
C VAL A 116 -11.35 -14.37 -0.41
N LEU A 117 -10.95 -14.25 0.85
CA LEU A 117 -11.74 -14.64 2.03
C LEU A 117 -12.31 -13.41 2.72
N ILE A 118 -13.56 -13.52 3.14
CA ILE A 118 -14.35 -12.47 3.78
C ILE A 118 -14.63 -12.88 5.22
N ASN A 119 -14.47 -11.94 6.14
CA ASN A 119 -14.92 -12.15 7.51
C ASN A 119 -16.24 -11.41 7.75
N LEU A 120 -17.32 -12.16 7.97
CA LEU A 120 -18.63 -11.64 8.37
C LEU A 120 -18.94 -11.93 9.85
N ASP A 121 -18.03 -12.60 10.57
CA ASP A 121 -18.19 -12.93 11.97
C ASP A 121 -17.31 -12.04 12.85
N ALA A 122 -17.96 -11.16 13.62
CA ALA A 122 -17.29 -10.23 14.53
C ALA A 122 -16.59 -10.95 15.69
N ALA A 123 -16.96 -12.21 15.99
CA ALA A 123 -16.29 -13.01 17.01
C ALA A 123 -14.91 -13.51 16.55
N VAL A 124 -14.69 -13.59 15.23
CA VAL A 124 -13.44 -14.10 14.62
C VAL A 124 -12.47 -12.95 14.30
N GLY A 125 -12.92 -11.70 14.37
CA GLY A 125 -12.10 -10.51 14.20
C GLY A 125 -12.83 -9.36 13.52
N SER A 126 -12.07 -8.40 12.99
CA SER A 126 -12.63 -7.27 12.24
C SER A 126 -13.43 -7.76 11.02
N LEU A 127 -14.60 -7.16 10.83
CA LEU A 127 -15.46 -7.46 9.68
C LEU A 127 -14.84 -6.91 8.39
N THR A 128 -15.07 -7.61 7.29
CA THR A 128 -14.80 -7.08 5.96
C THR A 128 -15.81 -5.98 5.65
N GLN A 129 -15.32 -4.78 5.33
CA GLN A 129 -16.15 -3.65 4.95
C GLN A 129 -16.58 -3.77 3.48
N PHE A 130 -17.80 -3.32 3.17
CA PHE A 130 -18.30 -3.24 1.80
C PHE A 130 -18.54 -1.78 1.41
N GLY A 131 -18.31 -1.45 0.14
CA GLY A 131 -18.55 -0.10 -0.36
C GLY A 131 -18.45 0.03 -1.88
N GLY A 132 -18.11 1.23 -2.32
CA GLY A 132 -17.98 1.61 -3.73
C GLY A 132 -18.10 3.12 -3.90
N ASP A 133 -18.01 3.55 -5.16
CA ASP A 133 -17.88 4.96 -5.54
C ASP A 133 -19.20 5.76 -5.50
N GLY A 134 -20.34 5.07 -5.43
CA GLY A 134 -21.65 5.72 -5.41
C GLY A 134 -22.53 5.31 -4.25
N ALA A 135 -23.80 5.72 -4.34
CA ALA A 135 -24.79 5.60 -3.28
C ALA A 135 -25.79 4.44 -3.48
N ASP A 136 -25.78 3.82 -4.65
CA ASP A 136 -26.74 2.77 -5.03
C ASP A 136 -26.05 1.43 -5.31
N SER A 137 -26.84 0.37 -5.50
CA SER A 137 -26.35 -1.00 -5.74
C SER A 137 -25.62 -1.18 -7.07
N THR A 138 -25.73 -0.21 -8.00
CA THR A 138 -24.99 -0.26 -9.27
C THR A 138 -23.55 0.19 -9.11
N THR A 139 -23.29 1.00 -8.08
CA THR A 139 -22.00 1.66 -7.83
C THR A 139 -21.39 1.33 -6.46
N ARG A 140 -22.06 0.49 -5.66
CA ARG A 140 -21.64 0.11 -4.31
C ARG A 140 -22.14 -1.27 -3.92
N TYR A 141 -21.33 -1.98 -3.13
CA TYR A 141 -21.76 -3.10 -2.28
C TYR A 141 -22.13 -2.61 -0.89
N SER A 142 -23.25 -3.08 -0.34
CA SER A 142 -23.61 -2.91 1.07
C SER A 142 -23.32 -4.19 1.87
N SER A 143 -23.27 -5.34 1.21
CA SER A 143 -22.91 -6.62 1.81
C SER A 143 -22.41 -7.63 0.76
N LEU A 144 -22.05 -8.84 1.20
CA LEU A 144 -21.65 -9.93 0.31
C LEU A 144 -22.76 -10.34 -0.69
N THR A 145 -24.04 -10.18 -0.34
CA THR A 145 -25.13 -10.55 -1.26
C THR A 145 -25.22 -9.64 -2.49
N ASP A 146 -24.63 -8.45 -2.40
CA ASP A 146 -24.62 -7.48 -3.51
C ASP A 146 -23.50 -7.75 -4.52
N VAL A 147 -22.53 -8.58 -4.13
CA VAL A 147 -21.40 -8.96 -4.99
C VAL A 147 -21.86 -10.02 -5.97
N GLN A 148 -21.76 -9.72 -7.27
CA GLN A 148 -22.19 -10.65 -8.32
C GLN A 148 -21.01 -10.99 -9.25
N PRO A 149 -20.97 -12.22 -9.81
CA PRO A 149 -20.06 -12.53 -10.90
C PRO A 149 -20.25 -11.53 -12.05
N GLY A 150 -19.14 -11.04 -12.58
CA GLY A 150 -19.12 -10.03 -13.63
C GLY A 150 -18.91 -8.60 -13.14
N ASP A 151 -19.14 -8.31 -11.86
CA ASP A 151 -18.88 -6.98 -11.30
C ASP A 151 -17.37 -6.67 -11.31
N PHE A 152 -17.01 -5.38 -11.37
CA PHE A 152 -15.64 -4.96 -11.07
C PHE A 152 -15.49 -4.64 -9.59
N ALA A 153 -14.46 -5.17 -8.97
CA ALA A 153 -14.19 -5.01 -7.55
C ALA A 153 -12.75 -4.53 -7.31
N GLU A 154 -12.62 -3.68 -6.30
CA GLU A 154 -11.34 -3.38 -5.65
C GLU A 154 -11.35 -3.98 -4.26
N VAL A 155 -10.36 -4.84 -4.00
CA VAL A 155 -10.21 -5.59 -2.75
C VAL A 155 -8.99 -5.09 -2.02
N HIS A 156 -9.19 -4.64 -0.79
CA HIS A 156 -8.12 -4.36 0.17
C HIS A 156 -8.01 -5.51 1.17
N GLY A 157 -6.78 -5.86 1.52
CA GLY A 157 -6.53 -6.93 2.47
C GLY A 157 -5.07 -7.36 2.48
N SER A 158 -4.82 -8.44 3.21
CA SER A 158 -3.48 -9.03 3.37
C SER A 158 -3.46 -10.46 2.89
N PRO A 159 -2.36 -10.92 2.25
CA PRO A 159 -2.19 -12.31 1.92
C PRO A 159 -2.07 -13.13 3.21
N VAL A 160 -2.79 -14.23 3.29
CA VAL A 160 -2.73 -15.21 4.38
C VAL A 160 -2.61 -16.61 3.78
N LEU A 161 -1.89 -17.50 4.46
CA LEU A 161 -1.82 -18.89 4.07
C LEU A 161 -3.08 -19.61 4.59
N SER A 162 -3.87 -20.19 3.69
CA SER A 162 -5.09 -20.95 4.02
C SER A 162 -5.11 -22.25 3.22
N GLY A 163 -5.21 -23.39 3.88
CA GLY A 163 -5.22 -24.70 3.19
C GLY A 163 -3.96 -24.98 2.35
N GLY A 164 -2.83 -24.33 2.65
CA GLY A 164 -1.59 -24.44 1.88
C GLY A 164 -1.50 -23.54 0.65
N GLN A 165 -2.49 -22.67 0.41
CA GLN A 165 -2.49 -21.69 -0.67
C GLN A 165 -2.51 -20.27 -0.12
N TRP A 166 -1.87 -19.34 -0.83
CA TRP A 166 -2.00 -17.93 -0.49
C TRP A 166 -3.36 -17.41 -0.95
N VAL A 167 -4.07 -16.74 -0.04
CA VAL A 167 -5.37 -16.11 -0.32
C VAL A 167 -5.40 -14.71 0.26
N VAL A 168 -6.20 -13.81 -0.29
CA VAL A 168 -6.37 -12.47 0.27
C VAL A 168 -7.44 -12.51 1.35
N ARG A 169 -7.08 -12.26 2.62
CA ARG A 169 -8.08 -11.97 3.65
C ARG A 169 -8.50 -10.51 3.53
N ALA A 170 -9.72 -10.28 3.05
CA ALA A 170 -10.23 -8.96 2.74
C ALA A 170 -10.63 -8.19 4.00
N THR A 171 -10.24 -6.92 4.04
CA THR A 171 -10.66 -5.93 5.04
C THR A 171 -11.64 -4.92 4.46
N ARG A 172 -11.63 -4.72 3.13
CA ARG A 172 -12.62 -3.93 2.40
C ARG A 172 -12.78 -4.43 0.97
N ILE A 173 -14.01 -4.39 0.47
CA ILE A 173 -14.35 -4.70 -0.92
C ILE A 173 -15.25 -3.58 -1.46
N ASP A 174 -14.78 -2.87 -2.48
CA ASP A 174 -15.50 -1.79 -3.14
C ASP A 174 -15.96 -2.21 -4.55
N LYS A 175 -17.21 -1.87 -4.90
CA LYS A 175 -17.71 -1.99 -6.28
C LYS A 175 -17.13 -0.85 -7.12
N ARG A 176 -16.67 -1.19 -8.32
CA ARG A 176 -16.18 -0.24 -9.33
C ARG A 176 -17.12 -0.26 -10.53
N ALA A 177 -17.47 0.92 -11.04
CA ALA A 177 -18.27 1.02 -12.27
C ALA A 177 -17.45 0.59 -13.51
N ALA A 178 -16.16 0.86 -13.48
CA ALA A 178 -15.18 0.43 -14.48
C ALA A 178 -13.78 0.36 -13.84
N ILE A 179 -12.88 -0.40 -14.46
CA ILE A 179 -11.47 -0.47 -14.07
C ILE A 179 -10.58 -0.06 -15.24
N GLY A 180 -9.53 0.71 -14.96
CA GLY A 180 -8.54 1.10 -15.96
C GLY A 180 -7.49 0.01 -16.23
N ALA A 181 -7.28 -0.89 -15.27
CA ALA A 181 -6.39 -2.03 -15.37
C ALA A 181 -6.78 -3.11 -14.36
N VAL A 182 -6.35 -4.35 -14.63
CA VAL A 182 -6.33 -5.42 -13.63
C VAL A 182 -5.05 -5.27 -12.80
N ARG A 183 -5.17 -5.34 -11.47
CA ARG A 183 -4.04 -5.32 -10.53
C ARG A 183 -4.13 -6.52 -9.61
N VAL A 184 -3.01 -7.23 -9.44
CA VAL A 184 -2.88 -8.30 -8.44
C VAL A 184 -1.57 -8.06 -7.69
N SER A 185 -1.64 -8.05 -6.36
CA SER A 185 -0.48 -7.89 -5.49
C SER A 185 -0.37 -9.11 -4.57
N GLY A 186 0.82 -9.68 -4.44
CA GLY A 186 1.02 -10.87 -3.63
C GLY A 186 2.47 -11.32 -3.58
N VAL A 187 2.73 -12.40 -2.84
CA VAL A 187 4.04 -13.04 -2.80
C VAL A 187 4.30 -13.72 -4.14
N VAL A 188 5.48 -13.49 -4.71
CA VAL A 188 5.91 -14.19 -5.93
C VAL A 188 6.31 -15.62 -5.57
N SER A 189 5.72 -16.60 -6.25
CA SER A 189 6.02 -18.02 -6.10
C SER A 189 6.30 -18.65 -7.47
N ASN A 190 6.87 -19.87 -7.46
CA ASN A 190 7.11 -20.66 -8.66
C ASN A 190 7.83 -19.89 -9.79
N LEU A 191 8.85 -19.10 -9.44
CA LEU A 191 9.66 -18.38 -10.41
C LEU A 191 10.45 -19.38 -11.26
N VAL A 192 10.07 -19.50 -12.52
CA VAL A 192 10.83 -20.19 -13.55
C VAL A 192 11.57 -19.12 -14.35
N ASN A 193 12.89 -19.17 -14.33
CA ASN A 193 13.73 -18.27 -15.12
C ASN A 193 14.80 -19.09 -15.85
N THR A 194 14.38 -19.72 -16.94
CA THR A 194 15.22 -20.53 -17.81
C THR A 194 15.13 -20.01 -19.24
N ASP A 195 16.01 -20.46 -20.12
CA ASP A 195 15.94 -20.09 -21.55
C ASP A 195 14.66 -20.60 -22.22
N ALA A 196 14.05 -21.67 -21.68
CA ALA A 196 12.82 -22.27 -22.20
C ALA A 196 11.53 -21.63 -21.63
N ALA A 197 11.58 -21.03 -20.43
CA ALA A 197 10.41 -20.43 -19.79
C ALA A 197 10.79 -19.33 -18.79
N LYS A 198 10.03 -18.23 -18.80
CA LYS A 198 10.13 -17.11 -17.88
C LYS A 198 8.76 -16.81 -17.28
N THR A 199 8.40 -17.53 -16.23
CA THR A 199 7.08 -17.46 -15.61
C THR A 199 7.20 -17.30 -14.10
N PHE A 200 6.17 -16.76 -13.47
CA PHE A 200 6.03 -16.72 -12.02
C PHE A 200 4.54 -16.72 -11.69
N GLN A 201 4.22 -17.03 -10.44
CA GLN A 201 2.89 -16.90 -9.88
C GLN A 201 2.88 -15.80 -8.83
N VAL A 202 1.74 -15.16 -8.65
CA VAL A 202 1.54 -14.11 -7.63
C VAL A 202 0.39 -14.55 -6.74
N GLY A 203 0.67 -14.72 -5.44
CA GLY A 203 -0.35 -15.04 -4.46
C GLY A 203 -0.95 -16.45 -4.60
N ALA A 204 -0.22 -17.41 -5.19
CA ALA A 204 -0.55 -18.84 -5.23
C ALA A 204 0.18 -19.61 -4.12
#